data_AF-A0A3M1A7D1-F1
#
_entry.id   AF-A0A3M1A7D1-F1
#
_cell.length_a   1.000
_cell.length_b   1.000
_cell.length_c   1.000
_cell.angle_alpha   90.00
_cell.angle_beta   90.00
_cell.angle_gamma   90.00
#
_symmetry.space_group_name_H-M   'P 1'
#
loop_
_entity.id
_entity.type
_entity.pdbx_description
1 polymer ?
#
loop_
_entity_poly.entity_id
_entity_poly.type
_entity_poly.pdbx_seq_one_letter_code
_entity_poly.pdbx_strand_id
1 'polypeptide(L)'
;MENPDKISAICFQPVSFTGRDEDISDERRMRQRYTLSHLAHDVKNSMGFTEPLRDWFPLSCLSSFSAIADMLRGPEVNFGGLNCSCHPNCGIATILMVNKRTGAWAPISEFFNMDQFFKDIHTITDTSRGRTLTAAQVAMSFARNYIPEKAPPGFSIREMIRQFDMHSGGAITGEFVEDRRERKKNEWFPLWVGGMWFQDLWVYDFRRTEMCVIPYGTQEGEISFCAYNTGVGWRQIIENMHMTATTAEWFKTRGRHKIYAGGHDVDMPEFKHTLKVIQDEPANGNGKNGHGCATGGGASSSVLSPLHTMTNKK
;
A
#
# COMPACT_ATOMS: atom_id res chain seq x y z
N MET A 1 -2.68 16.79 -5.71
CA MET A 1 -1.82 15.57 -5.78
C MET A 1 -0.81 15.76 -6.91
N GLU A 2 0.49 15.56 -6.65
CA GLU A 2 1.55 15.99 -7.59
C GLU A 2 2.02 14.92 -8.60
N ASN A 3 1.93 13.62 -8.28
CA ASN A 3 2.34 12.53 -9.16
C ASN A 3 1.24 11.47 -9.42
N PRO A 4 -0.01 11.88 -9.69
CA PRO A 4 -1.16 10.95 -9.85
C PRO A 4 -1.02 9.99 -11.04
N ASP A 5 -0.18 10.30 -12.02
CA ASP A 5 0.10 9.48 -13.20
C ASP A 5 1.15 8.38 -12.94
N LYS A 6 1.93 8.52 -11.85
CA LYS A 6 3.05 7.63 -11.52
C LYS A 6 2.77 6.74 -10.31
N ILE A 7 2.03 7.24 -9.32
CA ILE A 7 1.78 6.54 -8.05
C ILE A 7 0.34 6.04 -8.03
N SER A 8 0.17 4.71 -8.06
CA SER A 8 -1.14 4.05 -8.00
C SER A 8 -1.48 3.49 -6.61
N ALA A 9 -0.47 3.33 -5.75
CA ALA A 9 -0.66 2.78 -4.42
C ALA A 9 0.38 3.35 -3.43
N ILE A 10 -0.04 3.57 -2.19
CA ILE A 10 0.82 3.89 -1.04
C ILE A 10 0.54 2.84 0.03
N CYS A 11 1.58 2.09 0.41
CA CYS A 11 1.48 1.00 1.36
C CYS A 11 2.36 1.28 2.58
N PHE A 12 1.74 1.52 3.72
CA PHE A 12 2.42 1.68 5.00
C PHE A 12 2.70 0.30 5.60
N GLN A 13 3.98 -0.01 5.77
CA GLN A 13 4.44 -1.27 6.34
C GLN A 13 5.17 -0.95 7.65
N PRO A 14 4.52 -1.12 8.81
CA PRO A 14 5.20 -0.94 10.09
C PRO A 14 6.29 -2.00 10.27
N VAL A 15 7.28 -1.73 11.12
CA VAL A 15 8.30 -2.73 11.46
C VAL A 15 7.65 -3.93 12.14
N SER A 16 7.96 -5.13 11.66
CA SER A 16 7.56 -6.38 12.31
C SER A 16 8.45 -6.63 13.52
N PHE A 17 7.88 -6.70 14.72
CA PHE A 17 8.59 -7.12 15.93
C PHE A 17 8.76 -8.64 16.04
N THR A 18 8.53 -9.37 14.94
CA THR A 18 8.89 -10.78 14.81
C THR A 18 9.80 -11.01 13.62
N GLY A 19 10.53 -12.11 13.68
CA GLY A 19 11.45 -12.53 12.65
C GLY A 19 12.88 -12.20 13.04
N ARG A 20 13.39 -11.01 12.72
CA ARG A 20 14.79 -10.64 13.03
C ARG A 20 14.96 -9.75 14.26
N ASP A 21 13.92 -9.03 14.65
CA ASP A 21 13.97 -8.15 15.82
C ASP A 21 13.51 -8.87 17.09
N GLU A 22 14.01 -10.09 17.32
CA GLU A 22 13.59 -10.96 18.43
C GLU A 22 14.05 -10.43 19.80
N ASP A 23 15.18 -9.73 19.83
CA ASP A 23 15.80 -9.19 21.05
C ASP A 23 15.15 -7.89 21.54
N ILE A 24 14.05 -7.44 20.90
CA ILE A 24 13.33 -6.26 21.35
C ILE A 24 12.63 -6.53 22.70
N SER A 25 12.92 -5.70 23.71
CA SER A 25 12.24 -5.81 25.00
C SER A 25 10.74 -5.54 24.88
N ASP A 26 9.95 -6.15 25.78
CA ASP A 26 8.49 -5.94 25.83
C ASP A 26 8.13 -4.46 25.96
N GLU A 27 8.87 -3.72 26.79
CA GLU A 27 8.70 -2.27 26.97
C GLU A 27 8.91 -1.51 25.65
N ARG A 28 10.00 -1.81 24.92
CA ARG A 28 10.30 -1.15 23.65
C ARG A 28 9.27 -1.53 22.59
N ARG A 29 8.84 -2.79 22.55
CA ARG A 29 7.79 -3.28 21.66
C ARG A 29 6.48 -2.53 21.87
N MET A 30 6.06 -2.38 23.13
CA MET A 30 4.84 -1.63 23.47
C MET A 30 4.95 -0.15 23.10
N ARG A 31 6.10 0.48 23.37
CA ARG A 31 6.32 1.89 23.02
C ARG A 31 6.34 2.15 21.51
N GLN A 32 6.85 1.21 20.73
CA GLN A 32 6.96 1.34 19.27
C GLN A 32 5.77 0.74 18.52
N ARG A 33 4.78 0.19 19.24
CA ARG A 33 3.61 -0.44 18.62
C ARG A 33 2.76 0.58 17.88
N TYR A 34 2.78 0.45 16.58
CA TYR A 34 1.95 1.22 15.67
C TYR A 34 0.84 0.32 15.14
N THR A 35 -0.45 0.70 15.27
CA THR A 35 -1.60 -0.10 14.82
C THR A 35 -2.15 0.34 13.46
N LEU A 36 -2.88 -0.53 12.76
CA LEU A 36 -3.66 -0.08 11.59
C LEU A 36 -4.73 0.95 11.96
N SER A 37 -5.27 0.89 13.18
CA SER A 37 -6.14 1.96 13.70
C SER A 37 -5.37 3.26 13.88
N HIS A 38 -4.13 3.22 14.41
CA HIS A 38 -3.26 4.40 14.46
C HIS A 38 -3.03 4.96 13.04
N LEU A 39 -2.77 4.11 12.04
CA LEU A 39 -2.66 4.56 10.64
C LEU A 39 -3.89 5.34 10.17
N ALA A 40 -5.08 4.79 10.35
CA ALA A 40 -6.30 5.45 9.91
C ALA A 40 -6.51 6.81 10.62
N HIS A 41 -6.27 6.87 11.93
CA HIS A 41 -6.36 8.10 12.71
C HIS A 41 -5.28 9.13 12.37
N ASP A 42 -4.04 8.70 12.16
CA ASP A 42 -2.92 9.59 11.85
C ASP A 42 -3.04 10.16 10.44
N VAL A 43 -3.53 9.39 9.46
CA VAL A 43 -3.84 9.92 8.12
C VAL A 43 -4.89 11.02 8.22
N LYS A 44 -5.95 10.80 9.01
CA LYS A 44 -6.97 11.83 9.28
C LYS A 44 -6.37 13.06 9.96
N ASN A 45 -5.63 12.87 11.04
CA ASN A 45 -5.07 13.98 11.82
C ASN A 45 -4.02 14.79 11.04
N SER A 46 -3.18 14.12 10.25
CA SER A 46 -2.08 14.75 9.53
C SER A 46 -2.54 15.42 8.23
N MET A 47 -3.45 14.78 7.50
CA MET A 47 -3.82 15.22 6.16
C MET A 47 -5.23 15.81 6.07
N GLY A 48 -6.01 15.73 7.15
CA GLY A 48 -7.38 16.24 7.22
C GLY A 48 -8.42 15.45 6.43
N PHE A 49 -8.01 14.41 5.69
CA PHE A 49 -8.88 13.63 4.81
C PHE A 49 -9.05 12.19 5.29
N THR A 50 -10.11 11.55 4.76
CA THR A 50 -10.72 10.30 5.27
C THR A 50 -11.43 10.42 6.61
N GLU A 51 -12.31 9.47 6.89
CA GLU A 51 -12.91 9.20 8.20
C GLU A 51 -12.55 7.77 8.63
N PRO A 52 -11.83 7.57 9.75
CA PRO A 52 -11.30 6.26 10.16
C PRO A 52 -12.32 5.12 10.18
N LEU A 53 -13.57 5.42 10.57
CA LEU A 53 -14.64 4.42 10.71
C LEU A 53 -15.51 4.25 9.46
N ARG A 54 -15.32 5.07 8.43
CA ARG A 54 -16.15 5.07 7.20
C ARG A 54 -15.36 4.65 5.97
N ASP A 55 -14.11 5.09 5.87
CA ASP A 55 -13.34 5.03 4.62
C ASP A 55 -12.34 3.87 4.55
N TRP A 56 -12.12 3.19 5.67
CA TRP A 56 -11.10 2.15 5.81
C TRP A 56 -11.73 0.78 5.92
N PHE A 57 -11.38 -0.09 4.97
CA PHE A 57 -11.94 -1.43 4.85
C PHE A 57 -10.85 -2.49 4.94
N PRO A 58 -11.15 -3.68 5.50
CA PRO A 58 -10.29 -4.83 5.36
C PRO A 58 -9.94 -5.11 3.89
N LEU A 59 -8.70 -5.52 3.63
CA LEU A 59 -8.29 -5.91 2.26
C LEU A 59 -9.13 -7.05 1.69
N SER A 60 -9.65 -7.90 2.58
CA SER A 60 -10.54 -9.01 2.23
C SER A 60 -11.83 -8.58 1.56
N CYS A 61 -12.27 -7.33 1.72
CA CYS A 61 -13.45 -6.78 1.03
C CYS A 61 -13.28 -6.75 -0.50
N LEU A 62 -12.04 -6.84 -1.01
CA LEU A 62 -11.79 -6.93 -2.44
C LEU A 62 -12.44 -8.18 -3.07
N SER A 63 -12.61 -9.25 -2.28
CA SER A 63 -13.23 -10.51 -2.71
C SER A 63 -14.68 -10.34 -3.19
N SER A 64 -15.43 -9.39 -2.63
CA SER A 64 -16.82 -9.11 -3.03
C SER A 64 -16.90 -8.60 -4.48
N PHE A 65 -15.92 -7.80 -4.91
CA PHE A 65 -15.86 -7.31 -6.28
C PHE A 65 -15.51 -8.43 -7.27
N SER A 66 -14.56 -9.32 -6.91
CA SER A 66 -14.25 -10.49 -7.75
C SER A 66 -15.42 -11.47 -7.83
N ALA A 67 -16.18 -11.66 -6.76
CA ALA A 67 -17.33 -12.57 -6.75
C ALA A 67 -18.41 -12.14 -7.76
N ILE A 68 -18.75 -10.85 -7.83
CA ILE A 68 -19.67 -10.34 -8.86
C ILE A 68 -19.07 -10.45 -10.25
N ALA A 69 -17.79 -10.09 -10.41
CA ALA A 69 -17.13 -10.15 -11.70
C ALA A 69 -17.14 -11.57 -12.28
N ASP A 70 -16.91 -12.57 -11.43
CA ASP A 70 -16.90 -13.99 -11.80
C ASP A 70 -18.32 -14.47 -12.12
N MET A 71 -19.32 -14.09 -11.31
CA MET A 71 -20.72 -14.44 -11.58
C MET A 71 -21.22 -13.85 -12.91
N LEU A 72 -20.83 -12.63 -13.26
CA LEU A 72 -21.20 -11.98 -14.52
C LEU A 72 -20.51 -12.60 -15.74
N ARG A 73 -19.26 -13.03 -15.59
CA ARG A 73 -18.49 -13.69 -16.66
C ARG A 73 -18.96 -15.12 -16.93
N GLY A 74 -19.47 -15.79 -15.91
CA GLY A 74 -19.98 -17.15 -16.01
C GLY A 74 -18.90 -18.22 -15.83
N PRO A 75 -19.28 -19.50 -15.74
CA PRO A 75 -18.39 -20.59 -15.33
C PRO A 75 -17.36 -21.00 -16.39
N GLU A 76 -17.55 -20.61 -17.65
CA GLU A 76 -16.70 -21.02 -18.78
C GLU A 76 -15.37 -20.25 -18.88
N VAL A 77 -15.12 -19.29 -17.98
CA VAL A 77 -13.86 -18.55 -17.99
C VAL A 77 -12.73 -19.35 -17.35
N ASN A 78 -11.59 -19.40 -18.04
CA ASN A 78 -10.42 -20.15 -17.58
C ASN A 78 -9.79 -19.59 -16.27
N PHE A 79 -9.97 -18.30 -16.00
CA PHE A 79 -9.41 -17.63 -14.82
C PHE A 79 -10.44 -16.71 -14.17
N GLY A 80 -10.61 -16.87 -12.85
CA GLY A 80 -11.42 -15.99 -12.01
C GLY A 80 -10.80 -14.61 -11.83
N GLY A 81 -11.50 -13.75 -11.11
CA GLY A 81 -11.04 -12.39 -10.79
C GLY A 81 -9.89 -12.42 -9.79
N LEU A 82 -9.11 -11.35 -9.76
CA LEU A 82 -8.13 -11.16 -8.68
C LEU A 82 -8.87 -11.09 -7.34
N ASN A 83 -8.62 -12.07 -6.48
CA ASN A 83 -9.23 -12.16 -5.16
C ASN A 83 -8.16 -12.06 -4.07
N CYS A 84 -8.34 -11.13 -3.14
CA CYS A 84 -7.53 -11.03 -1.93
C CYS A 84 -8.30 -11.67 -0.77
N SER A 85 -8.21 -12.98 -0.61
CA SER A 85 -8.94 -13.76 0.42
C SER A 85 -8.24 -13.82 1.78
N CYS A 86 -7.37 -12.85 2.07
CA CYS A 86 -6.65 -12.81 3.34
C CYS A 86 -7.59 -12.58 4.53
N HIS A 87 -7.13 -12.90 5.75
CA HIS A 87 -7.89 -12.61 6.96
C HIS A 87 -8.20 -11.10 7.10
N PRO A 88 -9.37 -10.68 7.60
CA PRO A 88 -9.73 -9.25 7.70
C PRO A 88 -8.72 -8.40 8.51
N ASN A 89 -8.08 -9.00 9.52
CA ASN A 89 -7.03 -8.33 10.31
C ASN A 89 -5.67 -8.25 9.59
N CYS A 90 -5.57 -8.72 8.34
CA CYS A 90 -4.31 -8.71 7.59
C CYS A 90 -3.86 -7.31 7.16
N GLY A 91 -4.82 -6.46 6.85
CA GLY A 91 -4.57 -5.12 6.36
C GLY A 91 -5.86 -4.36 6.23
N ILE A 92 -5.75 -3.04 6.22
CA ILE A 92 -6.84 -2.14 5.88
C ILE A 92 -6.39 -1.22 4.75
N ALA A 93 -7.34 -0.77 3.95
CA ALA A 93 -7.10 0.23 2.93
C ALA A 93 -8.31 1.13 2.73
N THR A 94 -8.02 2.29 2.18
CA THR A 94 -8.95 3.24 1.63
C THR A 94 -8.62 3.48 0.16
N ILE A 95 -9.62 3.87 -0.63
CA ILE A 95 -9.45 4.18 -2.06
C ILE A 95 -9.85 5.63 -2.26
N LEU A 96 -8.94 6.41 -2.83
CA LEU A 96 -9.21 7.77 -3.29
C LEU A 96 -9.43 7.74 -4.80
N MET A 97 -10.56 8.26 -5.26
CA MET A 97 -10.76 8.49 -6.69
C MET A 97 -10.10 9.80 -7.07
N VAL A 98 -9.11 9.74 -7.96
CA VAL A 98 -8.27 10.90 -8.33
C VAL A 98 -8.35 11.14 -9.83
N ASN A 99 -8.54 12.40 -10.21
CA ASN A 99 -8.43 12.86 -11.59
C ASN A 99 -7.00 13.32 -11.88
N LYS A 100 -6.32 12.64 -12.82
CA LYS A 100 -4.93 12.93 -13.21
C LYS A 100 -4.74 14.30 -13.86
N ARG A 101 -5.78 14.84 -14.50
CA ARG A 101 -5.72 16.09 -15.26
C ARG A 101 -6.05 17.30 -14.39
N THR A 102 -7.13 17.23 -13.63
CA THR A 102 -7.59 18.35 -12.79
C THR A 102 -6.99 18.33 -11.39
N GLY A 103 -6.48 17.17 -10.96
CA GLY A 103 -6.00 16.96 -9.59
C GLY A 103 -7.12 16.88 -8.56
N ALA A 104 -8.40 16.87 -8.98
CA ALA A 104 -9.54 16.68 -8.08
C ALA A 104 -9.56 15.24 -7.54
N TRP A 105 -9.89 15.08 -6.27
CA TRP A 105 -9.97 13.76 -5.64
C TRP A 105 -10.94 13.72 -4.47
N ALA A 106 -11.44 12.53 -4.14
CA ALA A 106 -12.23 12.26 -2.94
C ALA A 106 -12.13 10.79 -2.53
N PRO A 107 -12.25 10.44 -1.23
CA PRO A 107 -12.42 9.06 -0.78
C PRO A 107 -13.70 8.46 -1.39
N ILE A 108 -13.62 7.23 -1.91
CA ILE A 108 -14.76 6.60 -2.58
C ILE A 108 -16.00 6.52 -1.68
N SER A 109 -15.80 6.20 -0.40
CA SER A 109 -16.89 6.03 0.57
C SER A 109 -17.57 7.33 0.98
N GLU A 110 -17.04 8.48 0.58
CA GLU A 110 -17.68 9.78 0.83
C GLU A 110 -18.88 10.00 -0.08
N PHE A 111 -18.80 9.53 -1.32
CA PHE A 111 -19.83 9.69 -2.35
C PHE A 111 -20.39 8.36 -2.87
N PHE A 112 -20.04 7.25 -2.22
CA PHE A 112 -20.55 5.93 -2.53
C PHE A 112 -20.72 5.10 -1.25
N ASN A 113 -21.92 4.64 -0.95
CA ASN A 113 -22.18 3.84 0.26
C ASN A 113 -21.63 2.42 0.12
N MET A 114 -20.36 2.24 0.49
CA MET A 114 -19.64 0.96 0.39
C MET A 114 -20.26 -0.15 1.27
N ASP A 115 -20.66 0.16 2.51
CA ASP A 115 -21.26 -0.82 3.43
C ASP A 115 -22.53 -1.43 2.87
N GLN A 116 -23.42 -0.58 2.36
CA GLN A 116 -24.65 -1.04 1.75
C GLN A 116 -24.37 -1.74 0.43
N PHE A 117 -23.43 -1.24 -0.37
CA PHE A 117 -23.02 -1.90 -1.60
C PHE A 117 -22.56 -3.34 -1.32
N PHE A 118 -21.70 -3.60 -0.32
CA PHE A 118 -21.27 -4.95 0.02
C PHE A 118 -22.43 -5.89 0.40
N LYS A 119 -23.44 -5.39 1.14
CA LYS A 119 -24.67 -6.15 1.45
C LYS A 119 -25.48 -6.46 0.19
N ASP A 120 -25.53 -5.51 -0.73
CA ASP A 120 -26.20 -5.68 -2.01
C ASP A 120 -25.46 -6.73 -2.85
N ILE A 121 -24.13 -6.69 -2.88
CA ILE A 121 -23.31 -7.70 -3.55
C ILE A 121 -23.64 -9.10 -3.04
N HIS A 122 -23.59 -9.29 -1.72
CA HIS A 122 -23.89 -10.58 -1.09
C HIS A 122 -25.27 -11.10 -1.49
N THR A 123 -26.28 -10.22 -1.44
CA THR A 123 -27.65 -10.57 -1.84
C THR A 123 -27.72 -10.96 -3.33
N ILE A 124 -27.07 -10.20 -4.20
CA ILE A 124 -27.04 -10.46 -5.64
C ILE A 124 -26.40 -11.81 -5.92
N THR A 125 -25.21 -12.06 -5.34
CA THR A 125 -24.49 -13.32 -5.52
C THR A 125 -25.26 -14.52 -4.98
N ASP A 126 -25.91 -14.39 -3.82
CA ASP A 126 -26.72 -15.47 -3.24
C ASP A 126 -27.96 -15.80 -4.08
N THR A 127 -28.58 -14.79 -4.68
CA THR A 127 -29.75 -15.01 -5.54
C THR A 127 -29.41 -15.71 -6.85
N SER A 128 -28.13 -15.70 -7.24
CA SER A 128 -27.55 -16.43 -8.39
C SER A 128 -28.40 -16.36 -9.66
N ARG A 129 -28.88 -15.16 -10.01
CA ARG A 129 -29.71 -14.95 -11.20
C ARG A 129 -28.90 -15.03 -12.49
N GLY A 130 -29.60 -15.20 -13.61
CA GLY A 130 -28.99 -15.14 -14.94
C GLY A 130 -28.32 -13.78 -15.20
N ARG A 131 -27.32 -13.76 -16.10
CA ARG A 131 -26.42 -12.61 -16.35
C ARG A 131 -27.16 -11.28 -16.52
N THR A 132 -28.29 -11.26 -17.25
CA THR A 132 -29.06 -10.04 -17.52
C THR A 132 -29.67 -9.44 -16.25
N LEU A 133 -30.31 -10.27 -15.42
CA LEU A 133 -30.88 -9.86 -14.15
C LEU A 133 -29.79 -9.44 -13.16
N THR A 134 -28.68 -10.19 -13.11
CA THR A 134 -27.52 -9.85 -12.28
C THR A 134 -26.94 -8.50 -12.66
N ALA A 135 -26.70 -8.24 -13.95
CA ALA A 135 -26.19 -6.95 -14.42
C ALA A 135 -27.14 -5.80 -14.07
N ALA A 136 -28.46 -6.01 -14.20
CA ALA A 136 -29.47 -5.03 -13.80
C ALA A 136 -29.45 -4.78 -12.28
N GLN A 137 -29.33 -5.82 -11.45
CA GLN A 137 -29.23 -5.67 -10.00
C GLN A 137 -27.95 -4.93 -9.58
N VAL A 138 -26.81 -5.23 -10.22
CA VAL A 138 -25.54 -4.51 -9.99
C VAL A 138 -25.68 -3.04 -10.37
N ALA A 139 -26.25 -2.73 -11.55
CA ALA A 139 -26.48 -1.35 -11.97
C ALA A 139 -27.41 -0.59 -11.01
N MET A 140 -28.49 -1.23 -10.54
CA MET A 140 -29.37 -0.65 -9.51
C MET A 140 -28.64 -0.43 -8.19
N SER A 141 -27.76 -1.36 -7.80
CA SER A 141 -26.90 -1.23 -6.62
C SER A 141 -25.94 -0.03 -6.72
N PHE A 142 -25.33 0.19 -7.89
CA PHE A 142 -24.55 1.42 -8.12
C PHE A 142 -25.41 2.67 -8.00
N ALA A 143 -26.61 2.69 -8.60
CA ALA A 143 -27.49 3.85 -8.60
C ALA A 143 -27.98 4.24 -7.20
N ARG A 144 -28.37 3.27 -6.37
CA ARG A 144 -28.86 3.54 -5.01
C ARG A 144 -27.76 3.98 -4.03
N ASN A 145 -26.51 3.59 -4.28
CA ASN A 145 -25.41 3.82 -3.35
C ASN A 145 -24.56 5.05 -3.72
N TYR A 146 -24.69 5.55 -4.95
CA TYR A 146 -23.98 6.75 -5.41
C TYR A 146 -24.65 8.04 -4.91
N ILE A 147 -23.85 8.97 -4.40
CA ILE A 147 -24.28 10.25 -3.81
C ILE A 147 -23.70 11.39 -4.67
N PRO A 148 -24.45 11.90 -5.67
CA PRO A 148 -23.94 12.86 -6.64
C PRO A 148 -23.40 14.16 -6.02
N GLU A 149 -24.01 14.61 -4.91
CA GLU A 149 -23.70 15.89 -4.27
C GLU A 149 -22.32 15.91 -3.63
N LYS A 150 -21.79 14.72 -3.28
CA LYS A 150 -20.47 14.55 -2.66
C LYS A 150 -19.40 14.09 -3.64
N ALA A 151 -19.78 13.75 -4.87
CA ALA A 151 -18.84 13.25 -5.85
C ALA A 151 -17.87 14.37 -6.28
N PRO A 152 -16.57 14.06 -6.50
CA PRO A 152 -15.63 15.06 -6.92
C PRO A 152 -16.01 15.59 -8.33
N PRO A 153 -15.72 16.87 -8.64
CA PRO A 153 -16.14 17.49 -9.90
C PRO A 153 -15.73 16.66 -11.13
N GLY A 154 -16.71 16.30 -11.96
CA GLY A 154 -16.49 15.50 -13.18
C GLY A 154 -16.48 13.98 -12.96
N PHE A 155 -16.71 13.48 -11.75
CA PHE A 155 -16.86 12.05 -11.48
C PHE A 155 -18.33 11.65 -11.42
N SER A 156 -18.87 11.19 -12.54
CA SER A 156 -20.27 10.74 -12.62
C SER A 156 -20.43 9.27 -12.23
N ILE A 157 -21.67 8.81 -11.99
CA ILE A 157 -21.98 7.38 -11.83
C ILE A 157 -21.52 6.54 -13.03
N ARG A 158 -21.55 7.10 -14.25
CA ARG A 158 -21.05 6.43 -15.45
C ARG A 158 -19.54 6.17 -15.33
N GLU A 159 -18.79 7.13 -14.81
CA GLU A 159 -17.37 6.95 -14.54
C GLU A 159 -17.15 5.91 -13.44
N MET A 160 -17.98 5.88 -12.39
CA MET A 160 -17.92 4.82 -11.36
C MET A 160 -18.08 3.42 -11.97
N ILE A 161 -19.14 3.20 -12.77
CA ILE A 161 -19.39 1.90 -13.41
C ILE A 161 -18.25 1.55 -14.37
N ARG A 162 -17.73 2.53 -15.13
CA ARG A 162 -16.58 2.33 -16.02
C ARG A 162 -15.34 1.89 -15.24
N GLN A 163 -15.06 2.50 -14.09
CA GLN A 163 -13.93 2.11 -13.23
C GLN A 163 -14.10 0.69 -12.72
N PHE A 164 -15.28 0.33 -12.23
CA PHE A 164 -15.56 -1.04 -11.78
C PHE A 164 -15.41 -2.05 -12.92
N ASP A 165 -16.00 -1.77 -14.09
CA ASP A 165 -15.95 -2.64 -15.26
C ASP A 165 -14.51 -2.87 -15.72
N MET A 166 -13.68 -1.82 -15.74
CA MET A 166 -12.26 -1.95 -16.04
C MET A 166 -11.48 -2.83 -15.06
N HIS A 167 -11.73 -2.71 -13.76
CA HIS A 167 -11.01 -3.47 -12.73
C HIS A 167 -11.55 -4.91 -12.61
N SER A 168 -12.80 -5.15 -13.01
CA SER A 168 -13.43 -6.48 -13.09
C SER A 168 -13.11 -7.23 -14.39
N GLY A 169 -12.34 -6.63 -15.29
CA GLY A 169 -11.98 -7.25 -16.56
C GLY A 169 -13.07 -7.19 -17.64
N GLY A 170 -13.90 -6.15 -17.63
CA GLY A 170 -15.01 -5.98 -18.55
C GLY A 170 -16.22 -6.84 -18.16
N ALA A 171 -16.37 -7.23 -16.90
CA ALA A 171 -17.39 -8.19 -16.49
C ALA A 171 -18.82 -7.68 -16.70
N ILE A 172 -19.06 -6.37 -16.61
CA ILE A 172 -20.38 -5.76 -16.84
C ILE A 172 -20.63 -5.59 -18.33
N THR A 173 -19.70 -4.97 -19.05
CA THR A 173 -19.91 -4.57 -20.46
C THR A 173 -19.54 -5.66 -21.46
N GLY A 174 -18.68 -6.60 -21.08
CA GLY A 174 -18.04 -7.56 -21.98
C GLY A 174 -16.80 -7.00 -22.69
N GLU A 175 -16.45 -5.73 -22.48
CA GLU A 175 -15.33 -5.08 -23.17
C GLU A 175 -14.08 -5.03 -22.27
N PHE A 176 -13.15 -5.97 -22.47
CA PHE A 176 -11.85 -5.91 -21.82
C PHE A 176 -10.86 -5.12 -22.69
N VAL A 177 -10.45 -3.95 -22.20
CA VAL A 177 -9.38 -3.19 -22.87
C VAL A 177 -8.03 -3.85 -22.55
N GLU A 178 -7.53 -4.73 -23.41
CA GLU A 178 -6.24 -5.43 -23.21
C GLU A 178 -5.04 -4.47 -23.15
N ASP A 179 -5.05 -3.40 -23.97
CA ASP A 179 -3.91 -2.49 -24.04
C ASP A 179 -3.80 -1.62 -22.77
N ARG A 180 -2.70 -1.82 -22.05
CA ARG A 180 -2.32 -1.04 -20.86
C ARG A 180 -2.22 0.46 -21.15
N ARG A 181 -1.82 0.86 -22.36
CA ARG A 181 -1.70 2.26 -22.77
C ARG A 181 -3.07 2.94 -22.81
N GLU A 182 -4.07 2.26 -23.33
CA GLU A 182 -5.45 2.75 -23.38
C GLU A 182 -6.03 2.92 -21.97
N ARG A 183 -5.75 1.99 -21.04
CA ARG A 183 -6.17 2.14 -19.64
C ARG A 183 -5.53 3.36 -18.95
N LYS A 184 -4.27 3.67 -19.31
CA LYS A 184 -3.57 4.84 -18.76
C LYS A 184 -4.16 6.16 -19.22
N LYS A 185 -4.86 6.20 -20.37
CA LYS A 185 -5.54 7.41 -20.87
C LYS A 185 -6.73 7.84 -20.01
N ASN A 186 -7.27 6.96 -19.17
CA ASN A 186 -8.36 7.36 -18.28
C ASN A 186 -7.92 8.43 -17.31
N GLU A 187 -8.71 9.50 -17.26
CA GLU A 187 -8.46 10.65 -16.41
C GLU A 187 -8.62 10.28 -14.93
N TRP A 188 -9.58 9.42 -14.62
CA TRP A 188 -9.82 8.93 -13.27
C TRP A 188 -9.04 7.64 -13.00
N PHE A 189 -8.45 7.55 -11.82
CA PHE A 189 -7.87 6.31 -11.30
C PHE A 189 -8.13 6.17 -9.79
N PRO A 190 -8.25 4.92 -9.29
CA PRO A 190 -8.26 4.65 -7.87
C PRO A 190 -6.82 4.66 -7.33
N LEU A 191 -6.51 5.62 -6.45
CA LEU A 191 -5.31 5.56 -5.63
C LEU A 191 -5.61 4.71 -4.41
N TRP A 192 -4.86 3.63 -4.25
CA TRP A 192 -4.94 2.78 -3.08
C TRP A 192 -4.04 3.34 -1.97
N VAL A 193 -4.57 3.53 -0.76
CA VAL A 193 -3.78 3.87 0.42
C VAL A 193 -4.10 2.86 1.50
N GLY A 194 -3.10 2.14 1.98
CA GLY A 194 -3.35 1.07 2.94
C GLY A 194 -2.14 0.69 3.74
N GLY A 195 -2.33 -0.24 4.66
CA GLY A 195 -1.25 -0.84 5.41
C GLY A 195 -1.52 -2.31 5.69
N MET A 196 -0.44 -3.07 5.85
CA MET A 196 -0.53 -4.45 6.34
C MET A 196 -0.11 -4.51 7.80
N TRP A 197 -0.73 -5.44 8.52
CA TRP A 197 -0.42 -5.74 9.91
C TRP A 197 0.57 -6.89 9.98
N PHE A 198 1.72 -6.74 10.64
CA PHE A 198 2.51 -7.92 10.98
C PHE A 198 2.03 -8.51 12.29
N GLN A 199 1.95 -9.84 12.32
CA GLN A 199 1.63 -10.55 13.55
C GLN A 199 2.86 -10.65 14.41
N ASP A 200 2.67 -10.49 15.71
CA ASP A 200 3.66 -10.84 16.72
C ASP A 200 3.08 -11.79 17.76
N LEU A 201 3.91 -12.25 18.71
CA LEU A 201 3.48 -13.18 19.76
C LEU A 201 2.30 -12.65 20.59
N TRP A 202 2.09 -11.33 20.65
CA TRP A 202 0.98 -10.71 21.38
C TRP A 202 -0.34 -10.76 20.60
N VAL A 203 -0.28 -10.60 19.28
CA VAL A 203 -1.46 -10.58 18.37
C VAL A 203 -1.55 -11.82 17.49
N TYR A 204 -0.87 -12.90 17.89
CA TYR A 204 -0.80 -14.11 17.10
C TYR A 204 -2.17 -14.78 17.01
N ASP A 205 -2.60 -15.07 15.79
CA ASP A 205 -3.92 -15.60 15.46
C ASP A 205 -3.70 -16.67 14.39
N PHE A 206 -4.06 -17.90 14.74
CA PHE A 206 -3.92 -19.07 13.88
C PHE A 206 -4.74 -18.96 12.60
N ARG A 207 -5.94 -18.37 12.63
CA ARG A 207 -6.77 -18.19 11.42
C ARG A 207 -6.12 -17.27 10.43
N ARG A 208 -5.43 -16.23 10.91
CA ARG A 208 -4.66 -15.35 10.05
C ARG A 208 -3.45 -16.05 9.43
N THR A 209 -2.80 -16.96 10.16
CA THR A 209 -1.73 -17.80 9.61
C THR A 209 -2.24 -18.77 8.55
N GLU A 210 -3.39 -19.41 8.78
CA GLU A 210 -4.06 -20.31 7.83
C GLU A 210 -4.53 -19.58 6.56
N MET A 211 -5.00 -18.34 6.70
CA MET A 211 -5.49 -17.50 5.59
C MET A 211 -4.42 -16.56 5.04
N CYS A 212 -3.13 -16.81 5.30
CA CYS A 212 -2.06 -15.97 4.79
C CYS A 212 -1.83 -16.26 3.30
N VAL A 213 -2.14 -15.27 2.45
CA VAL A 213 -2.08 -15.37 0.98
C VAL A 213 -0.74 -14.93 0.39
N ILE A 214 0.29 -14.75 1.22
CA ILE A 214 1.63 -14.36 0.76
C ILE A 214 2.54 -15.58 0.87
N PRO A 215 2.89 -16.23 -0.26
CA PRO A 215 3.71 -17.43 -0.26
C PRO A 215 5.19 -17.09 -0.19
N TYR A 216 5.93 -17.79 0.66
CA TYR A 216 7.38 -17.79 0.71
C TYR A 216 7.90 -19.13 0.17
N GLY A 217 8.74 -19.06 -0.86
CA GLY A 217 9.46 -20.22 -1.37
C GLY A 217 10.65 -20.52 -0.48
N THR A 218 10.72 -21.75 0.03
CA THR A 218 11.86 -22.28 0.77
C THR A 218 12.37 -23.55 0.10
N GLN A 219 13.53 -24.04 0.53
CA GLN A 219 14.12 -25.29 0.06
C GLN A 219 13.21 -26.50 0.34
N GLU A 220 12.36 -26.42 1.36
CA GLU A 220 11.42 -27.47 1.76
C GLU A 220 10.05 -27.35 1.08
N GLY A 221 9.87 -26.31 0.24
CA GLY A 221 8.61 -26.01 -0.41
C GLY A 221 8.03 -24.65 0.01
N GLU A 222 6.75 -24.46 -0.28
CA GLU A 222 6.03 -23.23 0.01
C GLU A 222 5.55 -23.19 1.46
N ILE A 223 5.81 -22.07 2.13
CA ILE A 223 5.31 -21.76 3.47
C ILE A 223 4.72 -20.35 3.45
N SER A 224 3.66 -20.10 4.21
CA SER A 224 3.04 -18.76 4.22
C SER A 224 3.93 -17.74 4.95
N PHE A 225 3.83 -16.47 4.56
CA PHE A 225 4.56 -15.37 5.21
C PHE A 225 4.35 -15.37 6.72
N CYS A 226 3.10 -15.55 7.18
CA CYS A 226 2.80 -15.55 8.60
C CYS A 226 3.46 -16.75 9.27
N ALA A 227 3.33 -17.97 8.72
CA ALA A 227 3.97 -19.13 9.31
C ALA A 227 5.50 -19.00 9.37
N TYR A 228 6.12 -18.44 8.33
CA TYR A 228 7.57 -18.27 8.27
C TYR A 228 8.08 -17.18 9.23
N ASN A 229 7.47 -15.98 9.22
CA ASN A 229 8.01 -14.81 9.90
C ASN A 229 7.42 -14.55 11.30
N THR A 230 6.32 -15.21 11.65
CA THR A 230 5.58 -14.94 12.88
C THR A 230 5.34 -16.24 13.66
N GLY A 231 5.27 -16.17 14.99
CA GLY A 231 4.92 -17.32 15.83
C GLY A 231 6.05 -18.33 16.06
N VAL A 232 5.83 -19.59 15.67
CA VAL A 232 6.45 -20.81 16.22
C VAL A 232 7.89 -21.10 15.73
N GLY A 233 8.52 -20.13 15.05
CA GLY A 233 9.95 -20.22 14.74
C GLY A 233 10.34 -20.99 13.48
N TRP A 234 9.43 -21.12 12.49
CA TRP A 234 9.73 -21.86 11.24
C TRP A 234 10.91 -21.28 10.46
N ARG A 235 11.04 -19.95 10.45
CA ARG A 235 12.22 -19.29 9.86
C ARG A 235 13.51 -19.83 10.47
N GLN A 236 13.60 -19.89 11.79
CA GLN A 236 14.81 -20.25 12.52
C GLN A 236 15.17 -21.71 12.22
N ILE A 237 14.18 -22.59 12.12
CA ILE A 237 14.38 -23.99 11.72
C ILE A 237 14.98 -24.03 10.30
N ILE A 238 14.35 -23.37 9.32
CA ILE A 238 14.79 -23.39 7.92
C ILE A 238 16.16 -22.71 7.75
N GLU A 239 16.37 -21.54 8.35
CA GLU A 239 17.64 -20.83 8.31
C GLU A 239 18.76 -21.65 8.95
N ASN A 240 18.53 -22.31 10.09
CA ASN A 240 19.53 -23.16 10.75
C ASN A 240 19.84 -24.45 9.95
N MET A 241 18.84 -25.06 9.31
CA MET A 241 19.05 -26.25 8.47
C MET A 241 19.95 -25.96 7.26
N HIS A 242 19.82 -24.75 6.68
CA HIS A 242 20.49 -24.38 5.43
C HIS A 242 21.64 -23.38 5.63
N MET A 243 21.99 -23.05 6.87
CA MET A 243 23.12 -22.18 7.18
C MET A 243 24.42 -22.87 6.79
N THR A 244 25.15 -22.31 5.82
CA THR A 244 26.38 -22.92 5.28
C THR A 244 27.67 -22.39 5.89
N ALA A 245 27.66 -21.15 6.40
CA ALA A 245 28.81 -20.54 7.05
C ALA A 245 28.34 -19.46 8.03
N THR A 246 29.03 -19.36 9.17
CA THR A 246 28.89 -18.19 10.04
C THR A 246 29.51 -16.96 9.38
N THR A 247 29.09 -15.76 9.80
CA THR A 247 29.70 -14.50 9.31
C THR A 247 31.22 -14.48 9.52
N ALA A 248 31.70 -15.08 10.63
CA ALA A 248 33.12 -15.19 10.92
C ALA A 248 33.87 -16.06 9.90
N GLU A 249 33.31 -17.22 9.54
CA GLU A 249 33.87 -18.13 8.53
C GLU A 249 33.82 -17.52 7.12
N TRP A 250 32.74 -16.82 6.80
CA TRP A 250 32.62 -16.08 5.55
C TRP A 250 33.71 -15.01 5.43
N PHE A 251 33.92 -14.19 6.47
CA PHE A 251 34.97 -13.17 6.46
C PHE A 251 36.39 -13.76 6.43
N LYS A 252 36.60 -14.93 7.03
CA LYS A 252 37.89 -15.62 6.97
C LYS A 252 38.23 -16.10 5.56
N THR A 253 37.22 -16.53 4.79
CA THR A 253 37.41 -17.14 3.46
C THR A 253 37.26 -16.15 2.30
N ARG A 254 36.42 -15.12 2.45
CA ARG A 254 36.10 -14.14 1.39
C ARG A 254 36.59 -12.72 1.70
N GLY A 255 37.14 -12.50 2.89
CA GLY A 255 37.47 -11.16 3.38
C GLY A 255 36.23 -10.37 3.80
N ARG A 256 36.44 -9.17 4.35
CA ARG A 256 35.35 -8.25 4.72
C ARG A 256 35.02 -7.37 3.52
N HIS A 257 33.75 -7.31 3.14
CA HIS A 257 33.27 -6.31 2.18
C HIS A 257 33.04 -4.98 2.88
N LYS A 258 33.20 -3.86 2.16
CA LYS A 258 32.84 -2.54 2.70
C LYS A 258 31.34 -2.51 2.98
N ILE A 259 30.99 -2.33 4.26
CA ILE A 259 29.62 -2.07 4.70
C ILE A 259 29.53 -0.55 4.89
N TYR A 260 28.72 0.10 4.06
CA TYR A 260 28.40 1.51 4.25
C TYR A 260 27.23 1.59 5.24
N ALA A 261 27.51 2.03 6.47
CA ALA A 261 26.53 2.27 7.52
C ALA A 261 26.86 3.57 8.25
N GLY A 262 25.91 4.17 8.96
CA GLY A 262 26.21 5.34 9.83
C GLY A 262 26.58 6.63 9.10
N GLY A 263 26.11 6.85 7.87
CA GLY A 263 26.31 8.10 7.13
C GLY A 263 27.60 8.17 6.30
N HIS A 264 28.27 7.03 6.07
CA HIS A 264 29.38 6.98 5.10
C HIS A 264 28.89 7.14 3.66
N ASP A 265 29.63 7.93 2.88
CA ASP A 265 29.37 8.12 1.45
C ASP A 265 29.48 6.80 0.69
N VAL A 266 28.41 6.46 -0.02
CA VAL A 266 28.34 5.31 -0.93
C VAL A 266 28.67 5.82 -2.32
N ASP A 267 29.62 5.18 -3.00
CA ASP A 267 29.85 5.42 -4.44
C ASP A 267 28.63 4.95 -5.23
N MET A 268 27.69 5.88 -5.47
CA MET A 268 26.49 5.64 -6.26
C MET A 268 26.68 6.24 -7.67
N PRO A 269 26.30 5.53 -8.74
CA PRO A 269 26.24 6.12 -10.07
C PRO A 269 25.29 7.32 -10.09
N GLU A 270 25.62 8.38 -10.83
CA GLU A 270 24.69 9.49 -11.03
C GLU A 270 23.48 9.03 -11.87
N PHE A 271 22.29 9.16 -11.29
CA PHE A 271 21.03 8.93 -11.98
C PHE A 271 20.24 10.24 -12.07
N LYS A 272 19.79 10.61 -13.28
CA LYS A 272 18.85 11.73 -13.45
C LYS A 272 17.46 11.29 -12.99
N HIS A 273 16.99 11.79 -11.86
CA HIS A 273 15.64 11.54 -11.35
C HIS A 273 14.70 12.73 -11.61
N THR A 274 13.40 12.46 -11.85
CA THR A 274 12.37 13.48 -12.16
C THR A 274 11.20 13.48 -11.17
N LEU A 275 11.39 12.88 -9.99
CA LEU A 275 10.37 12.87 -8.94
C LEU A 275 10.49 14.14 -8.10
N LYS A 276 9.41 14.92 -8.00
CA LYS A 276 9.32 16.01 -7.03
C LYS A 276 9.10 15.39 -5.66
N VAL A 277 10.13 15.45 -4.81
CA VAL A 277 10.03 15.16 -3.39
C VAL A 277 9.64 16.46 -2.71
N ILE A 278 8.47 16.52 -2.08
CA ILE A 278 8.14 17.62 -1.17
C ILE A 278 9.00 17.41 0.06
N GLN A 279 10.03 18.24 0.24
CA GLN A 279 10.75 18.33 1.50
C GLN A 279 9.95 19.25 2.40
N ASP A 280 9.37 18.72 3.47
CA ASP A 280 8.82 19.57 4.53
C ASP A 280 9.99 20.37 5.15
N GLU A 281 9.77 21.68 5.37
CA GLU A 281 10.68 22.48 6.20
C GLU A 281 10.87 21.77 7.55
N PRO A 282 12.10 21.72 8.10
CA PRO A 282 12.35 21.05 9.36
C PRO A 282 11.47 21.66 10.45
N ALA A 283 10.61 20.83 11.03
CA ALA A 283 9.77 21.20 12.16
C ALA A 283 10.66 21.83 13.26
N ASN A 284 10.41 23.10 13.57
CA ASN A 284 11.04 23.83 14.67
C ASN A 284 10.63 23.20 16.02
N GLY A 285 11.25 22.07 16.37
CA GLY A 285 11.14 21.42 17.67
C GLY A 285 12.04 22.11 18.69
N ASN A 286 11.63 23.27 19.19
CA ASN A 286 12.28 23.93 20.32
C ASN A 286 11.83 23.25 21.63
N GLY A 287 12.50 22.15 22.00
CA GLY A 287 12.20 21.39 23.22
C GLY A 287 13.37 20.51 23.64
N LYS A 288 14.13 20.98 24.63
CA LYS A 288 15.31 20.35 25.24
C LYS A 288 15.04 18.88 25.61
N ASN A 289 15.80 17.95 25.02
CA ASN A 289 16.43 16.79 25.66
C ASN A 289 17.35 16.11 24.63
N GLY A 290 18.65 16.42 24.72
CA GLY A 290 19.67 15.85 23.84
C GLY A 290 20.01 14.41 24.20
N HIS A 291 20.39 13.64 23.18
CA HIS A 291 21.58 12.78 23.02
C HIS A 291 21.56 12.46 21.51
N GLY A 292 22.42 12.94 20.62
CA GLY A 292 23.77 13.45 20.74
C GLY A 292 24.57 12.83 19.59
N CYS A 293 24.50 13.42 18.39
CA CYS A 293 25.60 13.40 17.43
C CYS A 293 25.52 14.66 16.57
N ALA A 294 25.86 15.80 17.19
CA ALA A 294 26.46 16.93 16.50
C ALA A 294 27.95 16.56 16.30
N THR A 295 28.64 16.90 15.22
CA THR A 295 29.10 18.24 14.79
C THR A 295 29.93 18.02 13.51
N GLY A 296 30.04 18.89 12.51
CA GLY A 296 29.61 20.28 12.31
C GLY A 296 29.49 20.52 10.79
N GLY A 297 28.63 21.43 10.33
CA GLY A 297 28.90 22.87 10.26
C GLY A 297 29.51 23.19 8.89
N GLY A 298 28.96 24.00 7.99
CA GLY A 298 27.89 24.99 8.07
C GLY A 298 28.31 26.17 7.18
N ALA A 299 27.55 26.38 6.08
CA ALA A 299 27.45 27.60 5.26
C ALA A 299 28.73 28.02 4.47
N SER A 300 28.69 28.61 3.28
CA SER A 300 27.63 29.31 2.54
C SER A 300 27.97 29.36 1.04
N SER A 301 26.92 29.34 0.21
CA SER A 301 26.74 29.99 -1.11
C SER A 301 27.93 30.71 -1.77
N SER A 302 28.18 30.40 -3.05
CA SER A 302 27.95 31.29 -4.19
C SER A 302 28.82 30.90 -5.38
N VAL A 303 28.24 30.45 -6.50
CA VAL A 303 28.83 30.71 -7.82
C VAL A 303 27.71 30.86 -8.85
N LEU A 304 27.26 32.10 -9.02
CA LEU A 304 26.67 32.59 -10.26
C LEU A 304 27.77 33.37 -10.98
N SER A 305 28.25 32.79 -12.08
CA SER A 305 28.88 33.38 -13.27
C SER A 305 30.15 34.27 -13.19
N PRO A 306 31.00 34.27 -14.23
CA PRO A 306 32.30 34.92 -14.25
C PRO A 306 32.23 36.34 -14.84
N LEU A 307 33.07 37.28 -14.37
CA LEU A 307 33.87 38.21 -15.17
C LEU A 307 34.54 39.29 -14.28
N HIS A 308 35.70 39.74 -14.78
CA HIS A 308 36.45 40.97 -14.46
C HIS A 308 37.47 41.02 -13.30
N THR A 309 38.72 40.78 -13.70
CA THR A 309 39.89 41.66 -13.59
C THR A 309 39.82 42.88 -12.66
N MET A 310 40.78 42.97 -11.73
CA MET A 310 41.70 44.10 -11.45
C MET A 310 42.27 44.02 -10.02
N THR A 311 43.51 43.56 -9.89
CA THR A 311 44.70 44.33 -9.46
C THR A 311 44.73 44.90 -8.03
N ASN A 312 45.71 44.37 -7.28
CA ASN A 312 46.71 45.11 -6.46
C ASN A 312 46.25 45.83 -5.17
N LYS A 313 46.73 45.36 -4.01
CA LYS A 313 47.93 45.91 -3.33
C LYS A 313 48.06 45.37 -1.90
N LYS A 314 49.31 44.95 -1.62
CA LYS A 314 49.97 44.70 -0.33
C LYS A 314 49.49 43.52 0.51
#